data_AF-A0A418AZT0-F1
#
_entry.id   AF-A0A418AZT0-F1
#
_cell.length_a   1.000
_cell.length_b   1.000
_cell.length_c   1.000
_cell.angle_alpha   90.00
_cell.angle_beta   90.00
_cell.angle_gamma   90.00
#
_symmetry.space_group_name_H-M   'P 1'
#
loop_
_entity.id
_entity.type
_entity.pdbx_description
1 polymer ?
#
loop_
_entity_poly.entity_id
_entity_poly.type
_entity_poly.pdbx_seq_one_letter_code
_entity_poly.pdbx_strand_id
1 'polypeptide(L)'
;MGRRYELNQKYDAHLDYFSVERLTKNPAMVESLHHGFKNRMITVFWYMSDVPKGGHTVFPRAGGAPQPTDYTDCSKGLLSTPQKRKVIDIHKAFSAQTMDAAKEEEAATFLDGNKSDRFIWIEPAFHRGKSLVVRTSKSVSWTEAIGGILLLLSSLVSYGLVACIDPGVMPYSPMLKHPTDSYCDYCASFRPTGTTHCSECQVCILDYDHHCPWTGKCIGKYNLRYFYLWLITLVISFVFEMIELTKYLLPPLSSSPPSH
;
A
#
# COMPACT_ATOMS: atom_id res chain seq x y z
N MET A 1 -19.93 -3.46 2.44
CA MET A 1 -21.20 -4.24 2.32
C MET A 1 -20.91 -5.48 1.47
N GLY A 2 -21.52 -6.63 1.74
CA GLY A 2 -21.30 -7.86 0.95
C GLY A 2 -22.57 -8.30 0.22
N ARG A 3 -22.45 -8.92 -0.94
CA ARG A 3 -23.56 -9.59 -1.64
C ARG A 3 -23.21 -11.05 -1.90
N ARG A 4 -24.22 -11.90 -1.83
CA ARG A 4 -24.15 -13.30 -2.23
C ARG A 4 -25.24 -13.51 -3.27
N TYR A 5 -24.87 -14.13 -4.37
CA TYR A 5 -25.77 -14.47 -5.44
C TYR A 5 -25.84 -15.99 -5.58
N GLU A 6 -27.06 -16.49 -5.73
CA GLU A 6 -27.35 -17.90 -6.01
C GLU A 6 -27.47 -18.13 -7.53
N LEU A 7 -27.59 -19.40 -7.92
CA LEU A 7 -27.74 -19.81 -9.32
C LEU A 7 -28.88 -19.04 -10.05
N ASN A 8 -28.65 -18.63 -11.30
CA ASN A 8 -29.56 -17.86 -12.15
C ASN A 8 -29.92 -16.45 -11.65
N GLN A 9 -29.39 -16.01 -10.50
CA GLN A 9 -29.55 -14.63 -10.10
C GLN A 9 -28.69 -13.72 -10.99
N LYS A 10 -29.15 -12.47 -11.12
CA LYS A 10 -28.37 -11.44 -11.76
C LYS A 10 -28.60 -10.10 -11.11
N TYR A 11 -27.68 -9.20 -11.39
CA TYR A 11 -27.85 -7.78 -11.15
C TYR A 11 -27.72 -7.10 -12.50
N ASP A 12 -28.69 -6.28 -12.87
CA ASP A 12 -28.69 -5.58 -14.16
C ASP A 12 -27.70 -4.42 -14.16
N ALA A 13 -27.23 -4.01 -15.35
CA ALA A 13 -26.31 -2.90 -15.49
C ALA A 13 -26.91 -1.61 -14.92
N HIS A 14 -26.14 -0.91 -14.09
CA HIS A 14 -26.56 0.27 -13.36
C HIS A 14 -25.37 1.20 -13.10
N LEU A 15 -25.65 2.36 -12.50
CA LEU A 15 -24.62 3.29 -12.05
C LEU A 15 -24.55 3.24 -10.54
N ASP A 16 -23.35 3.08 -9.99
CA ASP A 16 -23.12 3.22 -8.56
C ASP A 16 -23.06 4.69 -8.09
N TYR A 17 -23.27 5.65 -8.99
CA TYR A 17 -23.34 7.09 -8.69
C TYR A 17 -24.62 7.70 -9.28
N PHE A 18 -24.98 8.88 -8.77
CA PHE A 18 -26.06 9.68 -9.34
C PHE A 18 -25.48 10.86 -10.14
N SER A 19 -25.96 11.08 -11.36
CA SER A 19 -25.57 12.26 -12.14
C SER A 19 -26.13 13.53 -11.50
N VAL A 20 -25.44 14.66 -11.68
CA VAL A 20 -25.89 15.95 -11.14
C VAL A 20 -27.27 16.32 -11.67
N GLU A 21 -27.55 16.04 -12.95
CA GLU A 21 -28.87 16.28 -13.55
C GLU A 21 -29.98 15.43 -12.91
N ARG A 22 -29.69 14.17 -12.54
CA ARG A 22 -30.66 13.28 -11.89
C ARG A 22 -30.86 13.64 -10.41
N LEU A 23 -29.81 14.14 -9.76
CA LEU A 23 -29.86 14.68 -8.41
C LEU A 23 -30.72 15.95 -8.36
N THR A 24 -30.48 16.93 -9.24
CA THR A 24 -31.22 18.20 -9.23
C THR A 24 -32.69 18.06 -9.61
N LYS A 25 -33.04 17.06 -10.43
CA LYS A 25 -34.42 16.76 -10.82
C LYS A 25 -35.20 15.94 -9.79
N ASN A 26 -34.56 15.40 -8.74
CA ASN A 26 -35.21 14.56 -7.73
C ASN A 26 -35.09 15.17 -6.32
N PRO A 27 -36.11 15.88 -5.82
CA PRO A 27 -36.08 16.56 -4.52
C PRO A 27 -35.74 15.64 -3.35
N ALA A 28 -36.22 14.39 -3.36
CA ALA A 28 -35.95 13.42 -2.30
C ALA A 28 -34.46 13.00 -2.25
N MET A 29 -33.78 12.98 -3.39
CA MET A 29 -32.34 12.73 -3.43
C MET A 29 -31.53 13.92 -2.93
N VAL A 30 -31.94 15.14 -3.27
CA VAL A 30 -31.33 16.37 -2.74
C VAL A 30 -31.45 16.41 -1.22
N GLU A 31 -32.62 16.06 -0.68
CA GLU A 31 -32.85 15.97 0.76
C GLU A 31 -31.95 14.91 1.42
N SER A 32 -31.74 13.75 0.77
CA SER A 32 -30.79 12.74 1.28
C SER A 32 -29.35 13.28 1.36
N LEU A 33 -28.92 14.11 0.39
CA LEU A 33 -27.59 14.74 0.43
C LEU A 33 -27.45 15.71 1.61
N HIS A 34 -28.51 16.48 1.91
CA HIS A 34 -28.54 17.37 3.07
C HIS A 34 -28.46 16.62 4.41
N HIS A 35 -28.94 15.37 4.46
CA HIS A 35 -28.82 14.48 5.62
C HIS A 35 -27.51 13.67 5.63
N GLY A 36 -26.51 14.06 4.82
CA GLY A 36 -25.16 13.50 4.86
C GLY A 36 -24.91 12.30 3.96
N PHE A 37 -25.87 11.92 3.09
CA PHE A 37 -25.58 10.95 2.04
C PHE A 37 -24.62 11.56 1.02
N LYS A 38 -23.66 10.77 0.53
CA LYS A 38 -22.61 11.24 -0.39
C LYS A 38 -22.58 10.39 -1.66
N ASN A 39 -22.27 11.05 -2.77
CA ASN A 39 -22.10 10.38 -4.06
C ASN A 39 -20.81 9.54 -4.05
N ARG A 40 -20.75 8.47 -4.86
CA ARG A 40 -19.64 7.52 -4.86
C ARG A 40 -18.68 7.82 -6.01
N MET A 41 -17.38 7.92 -5.75
CA MET A 41 -16.37 8.19 -6.79
C MET A 41 -15.64 6.94 -7.27
N ILE A 42 -15.39 5.99 -6.37
CA ILE A 42 -14.68 4.75 -6.70
C ILE A 42 -15.46 3.58 -6.12
N THR A 43 -15.63 2.55 -6.95
CA THR A 43 -16.13 1.24 -6.55
C THR A 43 -14.96 0.27 -6.50
N VAL A 44 -14.64 -0.26 -5.32
CA VAL A 44 -13.69 -1.36 -5.18
C VAL A 44 -14.48 -2.66 -5.00
N PHE A 45 -14.31 -3.58 -5.93
CA PHE A 45 -15.07 -4.83 -6.00
C PHE A 45 -14.15 -6.04 -5.83
N TRP A 46 -14.43 -6.86 -4.82
CA TRP A 46 -13.62 -8.01 -4.46
C TRP A 46 -14.41 -9.31 -4.64
N TYR A 47 -13.91 -10.18 -5.50
CA TYR A 47 -14.42 -11.55 -5.67
C TYR A 47 -13.97 -12.44 -4.51
N MET A 48 -14.92 -12.97 -3.75
CA MET A 48 -14.65 -13.82 -2.57
C MET A 48 -14.65 -15.32 -2.91
N SER A 49 -15.11 -15.70 -4.09
CA SER A 49 -15.19 -17.08 -4.57
C SER A 49 -14.87 -17.19 -6.07
N ASP A 50 -14.32 -18.33 -6.48
CA ASP A 50 -14.23 -18.71 -7.88
C ASP A 50 -15.63 -19.11 -8.38
N VAL A 51 -15.99 -18.68 -9.59
CA VAL A 51 -17.24 -19.11 -10.23
C VAL A 51 -16.89 -19.92 -11.47
N PRO A 52 -17.30 -21.20 -11.56
CA PRO A 52 -16.91 -22.07 -12.67
C PRO A 52 -17.37 -21.58 -14.04
N LYS A 53 -18.54 -20.95 -14.10
CA LYS A 53 -19.15 -20.43 -15.34
C LYS A 53 -20.06 -19.24 -15.04
N GLY A 54 -20.00 -18.22 -15.89
CA GLY A 54 -20.72 -16.97 -15.65
C GLY A 54 -20.10 -16.13 -14.52
N GLY A 55 -20.94 -15.38 -13.81
CA GLY A 55 -20.57 -14.46 -12.74
C GLY A 55 -19.72 -13.27 -13.13
N HIS A 56 -19.53 -13.04 -14.43
CA HIS A 56 -18.75 -11.92 -14.95
C HIS A 56 -19.31 -10.59 -14.45
N THR A 57 -18.43 -9.67 -14.08
CA THR A 57 -18.79 -8.26 -13.99
C THR A 57 -18.57 -7.64 -15.36
N VAL A 58 -19.67 -7.21 -15.99
CA VAL A 58 -19.69 -6.67 -17.35
C VAL A 58 -19.64 -5.15 -17.32
N PHE A 59 -18.83 -4.54 -18.18
CA PHE A 59 -18.78 -3.09 -18.39
C PHE A 59 -19.18 -2.80 -19.85
N PRO A 60 -20.49 -2.66 -20.14
CA PRO A 60 -21.00 -2.52 -21.52
C PRO A 60 -20.42 -1.32 -22.27
N ARG A 61 -20.02 -0.30 -21.52
CA ARG A 61 -19.57 1.00 -22.04
C ARG A 61 -18.07 1.24 -21.93
N ALA A 62 -17.30 0.23 -21.51
CA ALA A 62 -15.85 0.34 -21.43
C ALA A 62 -15.24 0.74 -22.78
N GLY A 63 -14.24 1.62 -22.76
CA GLY A 63 -13.60 2.13 -23.97
C GLY A 63 -14.44 3.14 -24.77
N GLY A 64 -15.47 3.75 -24.17
CA GLY A 64 -16.30 4.76 -24.82
C GLY A 64 -17.42 4.18 -25.70
N ALA A 65 -17.78 2.91 -25.51
CA ALA A 65 -18.84 2.26 -26.26
C ALA A 65 -20.22 2.97 -26.04
N PRO A 66 -21.10 2.94 -27.06
CA PRO A 66 -22.41 3.59 -27.01
C PRO A 66 -23.29 3.04 -25.88
N GLN A 67 -24.31 3.79 -25.51
CA GLN A 67 -25.25 3.38 -24.46
C GLN A 67 -25.98 2.09 -24.87
N PRO A 68 -26.05 1.07 -24.01
CA PRO A 68 -26.76 -0.16 -24.30
C PRO A 68 -28.27 0.13 -24.41
N THR A 69 -28.91 -0.50 -25.39
CA THR A 69 -30.37 -0.48 -25.55
C THR A 69 -31.06 -1.44 -24.58
N ASP A 70 -30.32 -2.43 -24.08
CA ASP A 70 -30.77 -3.44 -23.13
C ASP A 70 -29.73 -3.58 -22.01
N TYR A 71 -30.12 -3.21 -20.80
CA TYR A 71 -29.28 -3.28 -19.59
C TYR A 71 -29.19 -4.68 -18.98
N THR A 72 -29.96 -5.61 -19.54
CA THR A 72 -29.99 -7.01 -19.13
C THR A 72 -29.05 -7.88 -19.97
N ASP A 73 -28.59 -7.36 -21.12
CA ASP A 73 -27.63 -8.01 -22.02
C ASP A 73 -26.22 -7.99 -21.42
N CYS A 74 -25.76 -9.15 -20.98
CA CYS A 74 -24.43 -9.35 -20.38
C CYS A 74 -23.34 -9.71 -21.41
N SER A 75 -23.68 -9.80 -22.70
CA SER A 75 -22.78 -10.33 -23.73
C SER A 75 -21.81 -9.29 -24.31
N LYS A 76 -22.05 -8.00 -24.06
CA LYS A 76 -21.33 -6.88 -24.69
C LYS A 76 -20.50 -6.10 -23.69
N GLY A 77 -19.33 -5.64 -24.15
CA GLY A 77 -18.41 -4.80 -23.40
C GLY A 77 -17.25 -5.57 -22.75
N LEU A 78 -16.55 -4.90 -21.84
CA LEU A 78 -15.42 -5.51 -21.13
C LEU A 78 -15.94 -6.45 -20.04
N LEU A 79 -15.51 -7.71 -20.08
CA LEU A 79 -15.89 -8.74 -19.11
C LEU A 79 -14.74 -8.97 -18.12
N SER A 80 -15.05 -8.95 -16.83
CA SER A 80 -14.12 -9.41 -15.80
C SER A 80 -14.63 -10.69 -15.16
N THR A 81 -13.93 -11.79 -15.39
CA THR A 81 -14.25 -13.10 -14.79
C THR A 81 -13.96 -13.10 -13.28
N PRO A 82 -14.89 -13.62 -12.45
CA PRO A 82 -14.69 -13.80 -11.01
C PRO A 82 -13.61 -14.84 -10.73
N GLN A 83 -12.59 -14.44 -9.99
CA GLN A 83 -11.55 -15.31 -9.45
C GLN A 83 -11.33 -14.94 -8.00
N LYS A 84 -11.28 -15.94 -7.12
CA LYS A 84 -11.13 -15.71 -5.69
C LYS A 84 -9.91 -14.83 -5.42
N ARG A 85 -10.10 -13.79 -4.62
CA ARG A 85 -9.12 -12.74 -4.27
C ARG A 85 -8.82 -11.70 -5.35
N LYS A 86 -9.33 -11.84 -6.58
CA LYS A 86 -9.19 -10.79 -7.60
C LYS A 86 -9.99 -9.54 -7.20
N VAL A 87 -9.36 -8.37 -7.32
CA VAL A 87 -9.95 -7.06 -7.03
C VAL A 87 -10.09 -6.28 -8.33
N ILE A 88 -11.21 -5.58 -8.48
CA ILE A 88 -11.48 -4.63 -9.54
C ILE A 88 -11.67 -3.25 -8.92
N ASP A 89 -10.84 -2.29 -9.31
CA ASP A 89 -11.00 -0.89 -8.92
C ASP A 89 -11.60 -0.09 -10.07
N ILE A 90 -12.75 0.53 -9.84
CA ILE A 90 -13.52 1.22 -10.87
C ILE A 90 -13.56 2.70 -10.51
N HIS A 91 -12.76 3.49 -11.22
CA HIS A 91 -12.57 4.93 -10.97
C HIS A 91 -13.51 5.77 -11.83
N LYS A 92 -14.45 6.52 -11.25
CA LYS A 92 -15.36 7.33 -12.06
C LYS A 92 -14.67 8.62 -12.50
N ALA A 93 -14.71 8.91 -13.79
CA ALA A 93 -14.15 10.13 -14.37
C ALA A 93 -15.16 11.27 -14.34
N PHE A 94 -14.84 12.39 -13.70
CA PHE A 94 -15.69 13.59 -13.70
C PHE A 94 -15.07 14.70 -14.57
N SER A 95 -15.87 15.26 -15.48
CA SER A 95 -15.53 16.49 -16.19
C SER A 95 -15.59 17.69 -15.22
N ALA A 96 -14.53 18.49 -15.18
CA ALA A 96 -14.44 19.66 -14.29
C ALA A 96 -15.42 20.80 -14.65
N GLN A 97 -16.03 20.76 -15.84
CA GLN A 97 -16.91 21.82 -16.33
C GLN A 97 -18.39 21.53 -16.12
N THR A 98 -18.78 20.27 -16.00
CA THR A 98 -20.20 19.88 -15.87
C THR A 98 -20.50 19.03 -14.64
N MET A 99 -19.48 18.49 -13.95
CA MET A 99 -19.65 17.39 -12.99
C MET A 99 -20.43 16.20 -13.58
N ASP A 100 -20.59 16.13 -14.89
CA ASP A 100 -21.08 14.95 -15.55
C ASP A 100 -19.94 13.96 -15.57
N ALA A 101 -20.21 12.82 -14.93
CA ALA A 101 -19.34 11.68 -15.07
C ALA A 101 -19.30 11.28 -16.55
N ALA A 102 -18.14 10.80 -17.00
CA ALA A 102 -18.09 9.97 -18.19
C ALA A 102 -19.22 8.95 -18.07
N LYS A 103 -20.08 8.92 -19.08
CA LYS A 103 -21.27 8.09 -19.12
C LYS A 103 -20.83 6.62 -19.17
N GLU A 104 -20.51 6.04 -18.03
CA GLU A 104 -19.91 4.71 -17.92
C GLU A 104 -20.74 3.91 -16.93
N GLU A 105 -21.55 3.00 -17.47
CA GLU A 105 -22.49 2.14 -16.75
C GLU A 105 -21.79 0.85 -16.33
N GLU A 106 -21.99 0.46 -15.07
CA GLU A 106 -21.37 -0.69 -14.41
C GLU A 106 -22.34 -1.89 -14.36
N ALA A 107 -21.78 -3.07 -14.65
CA ALA A 107 -22.11 -4.37 -14.08
C ALA A 107 -23.51 -4.93 -14.33
N ALA A 108 -23.65 -5.70 -15.42
CA ALA A 108 -24.57 -6.82 -15.45
C ALA A 108 -23.83 -8.11 -15.01
N THR A 109 -24.43 -8.95 -14.15
CA THR A 109 -23.83 -10.23 -13.69
C THR A 109 -24.71 -11.41 -14.07
N PHE A 110 -24.35 -12.22 -15.06
CA PHE A 110 -25.09 -13.46 -15.41
C PHE A 110 -24.45 -14.68 -14.73
N LEU A 111 -25.17 -15.44 -13.90
CA LEU A 111 -24.60 -16.52 -13.06
C LEU A 111 -24.99 -17.94 -13.49
N ASP A 112 -24.00 -18.82 -13.52
CA ASP A 112 -24.15 -20.29 -13.51
C ASP A 112 -23.32 -20.85 -12.31
N GLY A 113 -23.70 -20.44 -11.09
CA GLY A 113 -23.06 -20.85 -9.83
C GLY A 113 -23.23 -19.84 -8.68
N ASN A 114 -22.79 -20.21 -7.47
CA ASN A 114 -22.85 -19.33 -6.30
C ASN A 114 -21.67 -18.35 -6.28
N LYS A 115 -21.96 -17.05 -6.25
CA LYS A 115 -20.97 -15.97 -6.21
C LYS A 115 -21.08 -15.20 -4.91
N SER A 116 -19.93 -14.86 -4.31
CA SER A 116 -19.88 -14.02 -3.13
C SER A 116 -18.88 -12.89 -3.35
N ASP A 117 -19.29 -11.67 -3.01
CA ASP A 117 -18.51 -10.48 -3.27
C ASP A 117 -18.56 -9.48 -2.12
N ARG A 118 -17.53 -8.64 -2.02
CA ARG A 118 -17.52 -7.46 -1.16
C ARG A 118 -17.27 -6.19 -1.95
N PHE A 119 -17.89 -5.11 -1.48
CA PHE A 119 -17.77 -3.77 -2.06
C PHE A 119 -17.32 -2.78 -0.99
N ILE A 120 -16.38 -1.91 -1.37
CA ILE A 120 -16.03 -0.69 -0.65
C ILE A 120 -16.29 0.50 -1.57
N TRP A 121 -16.98 1.49 -1.03
CA TRP A 121 -17.27 2.75 -1.72
C TRP A 121 -16.37 3.83 -1.15
N ILE A 122 -15.61 4.50 -2.01
CA ILE A 122 -14.76 5.63 -1.59
C ILE A 122 -15.47 6.93 -1.96
N GLU A 123 -15.65 7.79 -0.95
CA GLU A 123 -16.26 9.11 -1.07
C GLU A 123 -15.27 10.12 -1.69
N PRO A 124 -15.76 11.21 -2.32
CA PRO A 124 -14.90 12.20 -2.92
C PRO A 124 -13.97 12.89 -1.90
N ALA A 125 -12.66 12.72 -2.11
CA ALA A 125 -11.69 13.78 -1.84
C ALA A 125 -11.33 14.40 -3.20
N PHE A 126 -11.49 15.71 -3.31
CA PHE A 126 -11.42 16.52 -4.52
C PHE A 126 -10.25 16.11 -5.47
N HIS A 127 -10.54 15.39 -6.57
CA HIS A 127 -9.54 15.07 -7.60
C HIS A 127 -10.07 15.43 -8.99
N ARG A 128 -9.35 16.32 -9.69
CA ARG A 128 -9.69 16.85 -11.02
C ARG A 128 -9.21 15.90 -12.14
N GLY A 129 -10.12 15.58 -13.07
CA GLY A 129 -9.82 15.35 -14.49
C GLY A 129 -9.05 14.09 -14.91
N LYS A 130 -9.53 12.87 -14.60
CA LYS A 130 -8.97 11.63 -15.19
C LYS A 130 -10.09 10.67 -15.63
N SER A 131 -9.89 9.99 -16.77
CA SER A 131 -10.74 8.91 -17.31
C SER A 131 -10.82 7.69 -16.39
N LEU A 132 -11.85 6.86 -16.55
CA LEU A 132 -12.05 5.62 -15.80
C LEU A 132 -10.97 4.62 -16.12
N VAL A 133 -10.18 4.30 -15.10
CA VAL A 133 -9.18 3.24 -15.15
C VAL A 133 -9.70 2.09 -14.32
N VAL A 134 -10.16 1.04 -15.01
CA VAL A 134 -10.40 -0.26 -14.37
C VAL A 134 -9.04 -0.90 -14.16
N ARG A 135 -8.56 -0.94 -12.91
CA ARG A 135 -7.33 -1.65 -12.55
C ARG A 135 -7.69 -2.99 -11.94
N THR A 136 -7.07 -4.03 -12.48
CA THR A 136 -6.98 -5.31 -11.78
C THR A 136 -5.68 -5.29 -11.01
N SER A 137 -5.75 -5.41 -9.69
CA SER A 137 -4.54 -5.53 -8.88
C SER A 137 -3.86 -6.85 -9.23
N LYS A 138 -2.56 -6.80 -9.55
CA LYS A 138 -1.75 -8.02 -9.69
C LYS A 138 -1.66 -8.68 -8.32
N SER A 139 -1.80 -10.00 -8.26
CA SER A 139 -1.56 -10.74 -7.02
C SER A 139 -0.06 -10.71 -6.68
N VAL A 140 0.26 -10.45 -5.41
CA VAL A 140 1.65 -10.55 -4.92
C VAL A 140 2.20 -11.96 -5.14
N SER A 141 3.38 -12.06 -5.74
CA SER A 141 4.05 -13.34 -5.95
C SER A 141 4.62 -13.87 -4.62
N TRP A 142 4.66 -15.19 -4.46
CA TRP A 142 5.34 -15.82 -3.33
C TRP A 142 6.82 -15.46 -3.23
N THR A 143 7.49 -15.24 -4.37
CA THR A 143 8.89 -14.81 -4.40
C THR A 143 9.08 -13.41 -3.81
N GLU A 144 8.15 -12.50 -4.09
CA GLU A 144 8.15 -11.12 -3.56
C GLU A 144 7.87 -11.15 -2.06
N ALA A 145 6.89 -11.95 -1.63
CA ALA A 145 6.58 -12.14 -0.21
C ALA A 145 7.75 -12.74 0.59
N ILE A 146 8.38 -13.80 0.07
CA ILE A 146 9.53 -14.43 0.71
C ILE A 146 10.71 -13.45 0.76
N GLY A 147 10.96 -12.71 -0.33
CA GLY A 147 11.99 -11.68 -0.39
C GLY A 147 11.81 -10.62 0.69
N GLY A 148 10.60 -10.06 0.83
CA GLY A 148 10.27 -9.09 1.86
C GLY A 148 10.45 -9.64 3.28
N ILE A 149 10.00 -10.87 3.54
CA ILE A 149 10.18 -11.53 4.85
C ILE A 149 11.66 -11.71 5.20
N LEU A 150 12.48 -12.16 4.25
CA LEU A 150 13.91 -12.36 4.49
C LEU A 150 14.64 -11.04 4.79
N LEU A 151 14.30 -9.98 4.06
CA LEU A 151 14.85 -8.64 4.28
C LEU A 151 14.43 -8.08 5.65
N LEU A 152 13.18 -8.26 6.04
CA LEU A 152 12.68 -7.89 7.36
C LEU A 152 13.42 -8.64 8.47
N LEU A 153 13.53 -9.97 8.36
CA LEU A 153 14.24 -10.79 9.34
C LEU A 153 15.73 -10.39 9.44
N SER A 154 16.39 -10.16 8.32
CA SER A 154 17.78 -9.69 8.28
C SER A 154 17.95 -8.33 8.98
N SER A 155 17.03 -7.39 8.74
CA SER A 155 17.03 -6.07 9.37
C SER A 155 16.77 -6.17 10.88
N LEU A 156 15.83 -7.03 11.31
CA LEU A 156 15.55 -7.24 12.74
C LEU A 156 16.70 -7.92 13.47
N VAL A 157 17.34 -8.92 12.85
CA VAL A 157 18.50 -9.61 13.42
C VAL A 157 19.67 -8.63 13.56
N SER A 158 19.99 -7.88 12.52
CA SER A 158 21.09 -6.90 12.57
C SER A 158 20.82 -5.79 13.59
N TYR A 159 19.59 -5.25 13.66
CA TYR A 159 19.18 -4.32 14.71
C TYR A 159 19.37 -4.92 16.11
N GLY A 160 18.88 -6.14 16.32
CA GLY A 160 19.02 -6.86 17.59
C GLY A 160 20.48 -7.08 17.98
N LEU A 161 21.36 -7.39 17.01
CA LEU A 161 22.79 -7.50 17.25
C LEU A 161 23.40 -6.16 17.69
N VAL A 162 23.04 -5.04 17.07
CA VAL A 162 23.49 -3.70 17.50
C VAL A 162 23.02 -3.38 18.93
N ALA A 163 21.75 -3.66 19.22
CA ALA A 163 21.13 -3.37 20.50
C ALA A 163 21.70 -4.24 21.63
N CYS A 164 21.99 -5.52 21.37
CA CYS A 164 22.40 -6.47 22.40
C CYS A 164 23.92 -6.58 22.57
N ILE A 165 24.73 -6.30 21.55
CA ILE A 165 26.19 -6.42 21.64
C ILE A 165 26.78 -5.23 22.37
N ASP A 166 27.65 -5.49 23.34
CA ASP A 166 28.41 -4.46 24.05
C ASP A 166 29.17 -3.59 23.03
N PRO A 167 29.07 -2.25 23.09
CA PRO A 167 29.70 -1.36 22.11
C PRO A 167 31.21 -1.20 22.33
N GLY A 168 31.76 -1.77 23.40
CA GLY A 168 33.12 -1.53 23.89
C GLY A 168 33.12 -0.69 25.16
N VAL A 169 32.23 -0.95 26.12
CA VAL A 169 32.21 -0.22 27.39
C VAL A 169 33.50 -0.50 28.16
N MET A 170 34.22 0.56 28.52
CA MET A 170 35.47 0.43 29.25
C MET A 170 35.21 0.27 30.75
N PRO A 171 35.84 -0.72 31.42
CA PRO A 171 35.75 -0.85 32.86
C PRO A 171 36.47 0.30 33.56
N TYR A 172 36.07 0.58 34.79
CA TYR A 172 36.72 1.57 35.64
C TYR A 172 38.15 1.15 35.99
N SER A 173 39.14 2.00 35.63
CA SER A 173 40.55 1.81 35.96
C SER A 173 41.17 3.11 36.49
N PRO A 174 41.24 3.30 37.82
CA PRO A 174 41.74 4.54 38.41
C PRO A 174 43.27 4.57 38.61
N MET A 175 43.95 3.41 38.58
CA MET A 175 45.32 3.31 39.13
C MET A 175 46.40 2.88 38.13
N LEU A 176 46.03 2.44 36.91
CA LEU A 176 47.00 1.97 35.91
C LEU A 176 46.95 2.86 34.68
N LYS A 177 47.89 3.81 34.62
CA LYS A 177 48.15 4.65 33.45
C LYS A 177 49.20 3.97 32.57
N HIS A 178 48.81 3.47 31.41
CA HIS A 178 49.76 3.14 30.37
C HIS A 178 50.28 4.42 29.68
N PRO A 179 51.45 4.41 29.02
CA PRO A 179 52.06 5.60 28.45
C PRO A 179 51.17 6.38 27.47
N THR A 180 50.22 5.70 26.83
CA THR A 180 49.31 6.26 25.83
C THR A 180 47.92 6.58 26.38
N ASP A 181 47.65 6.31 27.66
CA ASP A 181 46.32 6.49 28.23
C ASP A 181 46.03 7.96 28.53
N SER A 182 44.80 8.37 28.22
CA SER A 182 44.25 9.67 28.63
C SER A 182 43.37 9.49 29.86
N TYR A 183 43.13 10.55 30.62
CA TYR A 183 42.21 10.50 31.76
C TYR A 183 40.84 11.04 31.35
N CYS A 184 39.77 10.45 31.89
CA CYS A 184 38.41 10.95 31.74
C CYS A 184 37.92 11.50 33.08
N ASP A 185 37.66 12.80 33.13
CA ASP A 185 37.20 13.47 34.36
C ASP A 185 35.80 13.01 34.81
N TYR A 186 34.90 12.73 33.85
CA TYR A 186 33.54 12.28 34.13
C TYR A 186 33.48 10.87 34.74
N CYS A 187 34.26 9.93 34.20
CA CYS A 187 34.32 8.56 34.71
C CYS A 187 35.38 8.36 35.81
N ALA A 188 36.18 9.40 36.08
CA ALA A 188 37.33 9.38 36.99
C ALA A 188 38.30 8.19 36.75
N SER A 189 38.54 7.85 35.48
CA SER A 189 39.35 6.67 35.09
C SER A 189 40.31 6.96 33.94
N PHE A 190 41.43 6.23 33.90
CA PHE A 190 42.29 6.20 32.72
C PHE A 190 41.62 5.40 31.61
N ARG A 191 41.79 5.87 30.37
CA ARG A 191 41.22 5.26 29.17
C ARG A 191 42.29 5.09 28.09
N PRO A 192 42.34 3.93 27.40
CA PRO A 192 43.21 3.72 26.26
C PRO A 192 42.92 4.71 25.13
N THR A 193 43.91 4.90 24.26
CA THR A 193 43.76 5.64 22.99
C THR A 193 42.55 5.15 22.21
N GLY A 194 41.76 6.09 21.66
CA GLY A 194 40.54 5.78 20.90
C GLY A 194 39.28 5.68 21.75
N THR A 195 39.38 5.79 23.08
CA THR A 195 38.20 5.79 23.96
C THR A 195 37.63 7.20 24.16
N THR A 196 36.31 7.37 24.02
CA THR A 196 35.62 8.64 24.26
C THR A 196 34.47 8.45 25.24
N HIS A 197 34.21 9.48 26.05
CA HIS A 197 33.10 9.49 27.00
C HIS A 197 31.81 9.88 26.28
N CYS A 198 30.78 9.05 26.39
CA CYS A 198 29.44 9.38 25.92
C CYS A 198 28.67 10.10 27.04
N SER A 199 28.32 11.36 26.82
CA SER A 199 27.55 12.17 27.78
C SER A 199 26.11 11.69 27.98
N GLU A 200 25.55 10.94 27.05
CA GLU A 200 24.19 10.41 27.18
C GLU A 200 24.16 9.14 28.04
N CYS A 201 25.09 8.21 27.79
CA CYS A 201 25.18 6.97 28.56
C CYS A 201 26.04 7.08 29.83
N GLN A 202 26.78 8.17 30.00
CA GLN A 202 27.69 8.42 31.13
C GLN A 202 28.78 7.33 31.29
N VAL A 203 29.26 6.79 30.16
CA VAL A 203 30.29 5.74 30.11
C VAL A 203 31.32 6.03 29.04
N CYS A 204 32.54 5.52 29.24
CA CYS A 204 33.60 5.54 28.24
C CYS A 204 33.47 4.35 27.29
N ILE A 205 33.48 4.61 25.98
CA ILE A 205 33.35 3.60 24.94
C ILE A 205 34.63 3.56 24.08
N LEU A 206 35.16 2.36 23.86
CA LEU A 206 36.32 2.11 23.01
C LEU A 206 35.97 2.26 21.53
N ASP A 207 36.81 2.99 20.80
CA ASP A 207 36.58 3.39 19.40
C ASP A 207 35.16 3.94 19.21
N TYR A 208 34.76 4.84 20.12
CA TYR A 208 33.44 5.46 20.13
C TYR A 208 33.17 6.18 18.81
N ASP A 209 32.04 5.85 18.19
CA ASP A 209 31.55 6.52 16.99
C ASP A 209 30.50 7.57 17.37
N HIS A 210 29.35 7.13 17.89
CA HIS A 210 28.28 8.03 18.35
C HIS A 210 27.32 7.35 19.34
N HIS A 211 26.48 8.14 20.00
CA HIS A 211 25.26 7.65 20.63
C HIS A 211 24.14 7.68 19.59
N CYS A 212 23.56 6.52 19.28
CA CYS A 212 22.54 6.42 18.27
C CYS A 212 21.14 6.57 18.90
N PRO A 213 20.38 7.63 18.59
CA PRO A 213 19.03 7.80 19.14
C PRO A 213 18.06 6.73 18.65
N TRP A 214 18.33 6.10 17.50
CA TRP A 214 17.47 5.06 16.92
C TRP A 214 17.61 3.70 17.60
N THR A 215 18.81 3.38 18.10
CA THR A 215 19.04 2.15 18.87
C THR A 215 19.02 2.39 20.37
N GLY A 216 19.02 3.66 20.81
CA GLY A 216 19.10 4.05 22.22
C GLY A 216 20.42 3.62 22.87
N LYS A 217 21.50 3.49 22.08
CA LYS A 217 22.76 2.89 22.52
C LYS A 217 23.96 3.50 21.83
N CYS A 218 25.11 3.49 22.50
CA CYS A 218 26.39 3.82 21.88
C CYS A 218 26.74 2.83 20.76
N ILE A 219 27.36 3.35 19.73
CA ILE A 219 28.04 2.61 18.67
C ILE A 219 29.54 2.78 18.88
N GLY A 220 30.26 1.67 18.90
CA GLY A 220 31.70 1.63 19.12
C GLY A 220 32.32 0.36 18.55
N LYS A 221 33.55 0.06 18.97
CA LYS A 221 34.41 -0.99 18.38
C LYS A 221 33.69 -2.30 18.05
N TYR A 222 32.92 -2.82 19.00
CA TYR A 222 32.39 -4.19 18.93
C TYR A 222 31.04 -4.30 18.24
N ASN A 223 30.25 -3.22 18.17
CA ASN A 223 28.94 -3.23 17.50
C ASN A 223 28.89 -2.46 16.18
N LEU A 224 29.92 -1.68 15.83
CA LEU A 224 29.97 -0.86 14.61
C LEU A 224 29.72 -1.66 13.31
N ARG A 225 30.28 -2.88 13.20
CA ARG A 225 30.07 -3.72 12.01
C ARG A 225 28.61 -4.14 11.82
N TYR A 226 27.89 -4.39 12.92
CA TYR A 226 26.48 -4.75 12.88
C TYR A 226 25.60 -3.54 12.61
N PHE A 227 26.05 -2.36 13.05
CA PHE A 227 25.39 -1.09 12.73
C PHE A 227 25.43 -0.83 11.22
N TYR A 228 26.57 -1.00 10.57
CA TYR A 228 26.64 -0.91 9.10
C TYR A 228 25.80 -1.98 8.40
N LEU A 229 25.80 -3.22 8.88
CA LEU A 229 24.93 -4.26 8.32
C LEU A 229 23.44 -3.89 8.45
N TRP A 230 23.04 -3.32 9.58
CA TRP A 230 21.68 -2.83 9.80
C TRP A 230 21.33 -1.69 8.83
N LEU A 231 22.21 -0.71 8.64
CA LEU A 231 21.98 0.37 7.68
C LEU A 231 21.84 -0.14 6.25
N ILE A 232 22.69 -1.06 5.82
CA ILE A 232 22.64 -1.64 4.46
C ILE A 232 21.33 -2.41 4.26
N THR A 233 20.94 -3.25 5.21
CA THR A 233 19.70 -4.03 5.13
C THR A 233 18.47 -3.12 5.14
N LEU A 234 18.50 -2.02 5.90
CA LEU A 234 17.44 -1.01 5.92
C LEU A 234 17.30 -0.31 4.57
N VAL A 235 18.40 0.12 3.95
CA VAL A 235 18.40 0.75 2.61
C VAL A 235 17.87 -0.22 1.56
N ILE A 236 18.34 -1.48 1.56
CA ILE A 236 17.86 -2.49 0.60
C ILE A 236 16.36 -2.75 0.79
N SER A 237 15.91 -2.88 2.05
CA SER A 237 14.49 -3.07 2.36
C SER A 237 13.65 -1.90 1.85
N PHE A 238 14.09 -0.66 2.10
CA PHE A 238 13.39 0.53 1.62
C PHE A 238 13.27 0.56 0.09
N VAL A 239 14.36 0.30 -0.63
CA VAL A 239 14.34 0.25 -2.10
C VAL A 239 13.43 -0.85 -2.62
N PHE A 240 13.48 -2.04 -2.00
CA PHE A 240 12.61 -3.17 -2.35
C PHE A 240 11.13 -2.80 -2.19
N GLU A 241 10.73 -2.26 -1.03
CA GLU A 241 9.35 -1.85 -0.76
C GLU A 241 8.88 -0.73 -1.70
N MET A 242 9.76 0.22 -2.04
CA MET A 242 9.43 1.27 -3.01
C MET A 242 9.18 0.71 -4.41
N ILE A 243 9.95 -0.30 -4.84
CA ILE A 243 9.72 -0.97 -6.12
C ILE A 243 8.39 -1.73 -6.10
N GLU A 244 8.11 -2.50 -5.05
CA GLU A 244 6.85 -3.22 -4.90
C GLU A 244 5.66 -2.25 -4.91
N LEU A 245 5.71 -1.21 -4.08
CA LEU A 245 4.69 -0.17 -4.04
C LEU A 245 4.44 0.43 -5.43
N THR A 246 5.49 0.72 -6.18
CA THR A 246 5.40 1.28 -7.53
C THR A 246 4.74 0.30 -8.51
N LYS A 247 5.07 -1.00 -8.45
CA LYS A 247 4.45 -2.05 -9.29
C LYS A 247 2.94 -2.16 -9.08
N TYR A 248 2.47 -1.96 -7.86
CA TYR A 248 1.04 -2.09 -7.52
C TYR A 248 0.27 -0.77 -7.64
N LEU A 249 0.94 0.39 -7.47
CA LEU A 249 0.28 1.71 -7.54
C LEU A 249 0.35 2.41 -8.90
N LEU A 250 1.32 2.10 -9.77
CA LEU A 250 1.42 2.75 -11.08
C LEU A 250 0.66 1.98 -12.17
N PRO A 251 0.01 2.69 -13.12
CA PRO A 251 -0.53 2.03 -14.30
C PRO A 251 0.64 1.48 -15.13
N PRO A 252 0.47 0.36 -15.86
CA PRO A 252 1.45 -0.03 -16.86
C PRO A 252 1.65 1.16 -17.82
N LEU A 253 2.92 1.54 -18.05
CA LEU A 253 3.28 2.54 -19.05
C LEU A 253 2.61 2.11 -20.36
N SER A 254 1.70 2.94 -20.87
CA SER A 254 0.78 2.62 -21.95
C SER A 254 1.46 1.91 -23.12
N SER A 255 0.97 0.73 -23.49
CA SER A 255 1.05 0.28 -24.88
C SER A 255 0.36 1.35 -25.74
N SER A 256 1.06 1.85 -26.74
CA SER A 256 0.57 2.81 -27.73
C SER A 256 -0.84 2.44 -28.23
N PRO A 257 -1.73 3.42 -28.46
CA PRO A 257 -3.04 3.15 -29.04
C PRO A 257 -2.86 2.49 -30.42
N PRO A 258 -3.74 1.54 -30.80
CA PRO A 258 -3.70 0.96 -32.13
C PRO A 258 -3.87 2.09 -33.15
N SER A 259 -2.91 2.19 -34.06
CA SER A 259 -2.98 3.09 -35.22
C SER A 259 -4.23 2.74 -36.03
N HIS A 260 -5.06 3.75 -36.27
CA HIS A 260 -6.20 3.71 -37.18
C HIS A 260 -5.80 3.30 -38.59
#